data_AF-A0A349CY97-F1
#
_entry.id   AF-A0A349CY97-F1
#
_cell.length_a   1.000
_cell.length_b   1.000
_cell.length_c   1.000
_cell.angle_alpha   90.00
_cell.angle_beta   90.00
_cell.angle_gamma   90.00
#
_symmetry.space_group_name_H-M   'P 1'
#
loop_
_entity.id
_entity.type
_entity.pdbx_description
1 polymer ?
#
loop_
_entity_poly.entity_id
_entity_poly.type
_entity_poly.pdbx_seq_one_letter_code
_entity_poly.pdbx_strand_id
1 'polypeptide(L)'
;MLTINPQGLSLTEDQASRLDAEFFRSSPLEYFVPRIEQLLLAGDQEPDHGGEAVQSFRRRLGIPPDDPDPLETSDSARGRQRAVDAVSVRHHAAETLLRLLYALAVAAPRERDATSVWVAIADSPMSMKEVAEAVAERLNADEPPSFPELFLPIGVELTDNLQGALDVAVAWTNHAIGLLTRDELAVNTGFNKVKHGLSVSTRDDVRVEFMTAPVSAGDGTIPLSAFESSVPVFDRPLLTFVYRPTRRAHLETASLRVDIETTLVEAWMISVVAGAVFAVAGRRRFPEGDDLASFPLLPIGPTPDQLLRGSVLGMRAPITEPTISGRESGVFFHGSFQPIQFYFENVMSAVITEG
;
A
#
# COMPACT_ATOMS: atom_id res chain seq x y z
N MET A 1 -28.15 -6.64 10.34
CA MET A 1 -28.59 -5.39 10.99
C MET A 1 -28.29 -5.52 12.47
N LEU A 2 -27.40 -4.70 13.02
CA LEU A 2 -27.03 -4.70 14.43
C LEU A 2 -28.24 -4.30 15.29
N THR A 3 -28.77 -5.21 16.10
CA THR A 3 -29.95 -4.96 16.96
C THR A 3 -29.55 -4.51 18.37
N ILE A 4 -28.67 -3.51 18.48
CA ILE A 4 -28.15 -3.03 19.78
C ILE A 4 -28.97 -1.82 20.26
N ASN A 5 -29.54 -1.92 21.47
CA ASN A 5 -30.26 -0.80 22.08
C ASN A 5 -29.28 0.11 22.85
N PRO A 6 -29.41 1.44 22.77
CA PRO A 6 -28.60 2.36 23.57
C PRO A 6 -28.99 2.25 25.06
N GLN A 7 -28.00 2.04 25.94
CA GLN A 7 -28.19 1.87 27.39
C GLN A 7 -27.52 2.97 28.23
N GLY A 8 -26.90 3.97 27.59
CA GLY A 8 -26.21 5.06 28.27
C GLY A 8 -25.16 5.71 27.38
N LEU A 9 -24.32 6.55 27.99
CA LEU A 9 -23.16 7.17 27.32
C LEU A 9 -21.97 6.22 27.19
N SER A 10 -21.84 5.25 28.10
CA SER A 10 -20.74 4.28 28.12
C SER A 10 -21.17 2.97 27.48
N LEU A 11 -20.23 2.31 26.81
CA LEU A 11 -20.44 1.00 26.20
C LEU A 11 -20.54 -0.08 27.28
N THR A 12 -21.65 -0.81 27.33
CA THR A 12 -21.80 -1.93 28.27
C THR A 12 -21.14 -3.21 27.73
N GLU A 13 -20.83 -4.16 28.62
CA GLU A 13 -20.22 -5.45 28.24
C GLU A 13 -21.07 -6.23 27.21
N ASP A 14 -22.40 -6.21 27.35
CA ASP A 14 -23.30 -6.83 26.37
C ASP A 14 -23.21 -6.15 25.01
N GLN A 15 -23.22 -4.81 24.97
CA GLN A 15 -23.09 -4.06 23.73
C GLN A 15 -21.73 -4.32 23.06
N ALA A 16 -20.65 -4.29 23.84
CA ALA A 16 -19.29 -4.56 23.36
C ALA A 16 -19.16 -5.98 22.79
N SER A 17 -19.65 -6.98 23.51
CA SER A 17 -19.67 -8.38 23.05
C SER A 17 -20.42 -8.54 21.73
N ARG A 18 -21.59 -7.89 21.60
CA ARG A 18 -22.41 -7.96 20.37
C ARG A 18 -21.79 -7.23 19.19
N LEU A 19 -21.12 -6.10 19.43
CA LEU A 19 -20.34 -5.40 18.41
C LEU A 19 -19.19 -6.30 17.93
N ASP A 20 -18.37 -6.81 18.84
CA ASP A 20 -17.26 -7.67 18.49
C ASP A 20 -17.73 -8.95 17.77
N ALA A 21 -18.85 -9.54 18.19
CA ALA A 21 -19.41 -10.73 17.54
C ALA A 21 -19.80 -10.47 16.08
N GLU A 22 -20.38 -9.30 15.78
CA GLU A 22 -20.64 -8.92 14.38
C GLU A 22 -19.34 -8.62 13.63
N PHE A 23 -18.41 -7.91 14.27
CA PHE A 23 -17.14 -7.53 13.67
C PHE A 23 -16.34 -8.78 13.26
N PHE A 24 -16.16 -9.75 14.15
CA PHE A 24 -15.35 -10.95 13.92
C PHE A 24 -15.98 -12.00 12.98
N ARG A 25 -17.22 -11.78 12.53
CA ARG A 25 -17.82 -12.53 11.39
C ARG A 25 -17.32 -12.03 10.04
N SER A 26 -16.74 -10.83 9.98
CA SER A 26 -16.09 -10.34 8.76
C SER A 26 -14.75 -11.01 8.53
N SER A 27 -14.20 -10.90 7.32
CA SER A 27 -12.87 -11.39 6.99
C SER A 27 -12.07 -10.29 6.31
N PRO A 28 -11.03 -9.71 6.96
CA PRO A 28 -10.17 -8.73 6.32
C PRO A 28 -9.53 -9.26 5.03
N LEU A 29 -9.17 -10.54 4.99
CA LEU A 29 -8.57 -11.14 3.80
C LEU A 29 -9.56 -11.21 2.62
N GLU A 30 -10.81 -11.56 2.88
CA GLU A 30 -11.88 -11.57 1.85
C GLU A 30 -12.23 -10.18 1.33
N TYR A 31 -11.89 -9.11 2.05
CA TYR A 31 -12.00 -7.75 1.53
C TYR A 31 -10.90 -7.43 0.50
N PHE A 32 -9.68 -7.90 0.71
CA PHE A 32 -8.53 -7.56 -0.14
C PHE A 32 -8.36 -8.49 -1.34
N VAL A 33 -8.61 -9.80 -1.19
CA VAL A 33 -8.38 -10.79 -2.26
C VAL A 33 -9.17 -10.45 -3.54
N PRO A 34 -10.48 -10.16 -3.51
CA PRO A 34 -11.23 -9.82 -4.72
C PRO A 34 -10.72 -8.54 -5.39
N ARG A 35 -10.22 -7.56 -4.64
CA ARG A 35 -9.67 -6.32 -5.20
C ARG A 35 -8.35 -6.58 -5.91
N ILE A 36 -7.50 -7.42 -5.34
CA ILE A 36 -6.23 -7.84 -5.94
C ILE A 36 -6.52 -8.62 -7.23
N GLU A 37 -7.43 -9.59 -7.18
CA GLU A 37 -7.86 -10.38 -8.34
C GLU A 37 -8.40 -9.49 -9.47
N GLN A 38 -9.30 -8.56 -9.16
CA GLN A 38 -9.84 -7.61 -10.13
C GLN A 38 -8.74 -6.80 -10.83
N LEU A 39 -7.72 -6.35 -10.11
CA LEU A 39 -6.63 -5.56 -10.68
C LEU A 39 -5.67 -6.39 -11.53
N LEU A 40 -5.49 -7.67 -11.20
CA LEU A 40 -4.74 -8.62 -12.03
C LEU A 40 -5.50 -8.87 -13.34
N LEU A 41 -6.78 -9.27 -13.26
CA LEU A 41 -7.61 -9.56 -14.42
C LEU A 41 -7.80 -8.35 -15.35
N ALA A 42 -7.91 -7.14 -14.80
CA ALA A 42 -8.02 -5.91 -15.57
C ALA A 42 -6.78 -5.61 -16.44
N GLY A 43 -5.67 -6.32 -16.24
CA GLY A 43 -4.48 -6.21 -17.09
C GLY A 43 -4.49 -7.11 -18.31
N ASP A 44 -5.16 -8.26 -18.21
CA ASP A 44 -5.10 -9.32 -19.22
C ASP A 44 -6.32 -9.30 -20.16
N GLN A 45 -7.40 -8.65 -19.75
CA GLN A 45 -8.68 -8.69 -20.46
C GLN A 45 -8.96 -7.39 -21.22
N GLU A 46 -9.36 -7.53 -22.49
CA GLU A 46 -9.95 -6.42 -23.23
C GLU A 46 -11.29 -6.03 -22.57
N PRO A 47 -11.60 -4.72 -22.46
CA PRO A 47 -12.86 -4.28 -21.88
C PRO A 47 -14.05 -4.75 -22.72
N ASP A 48 -15.00 -5.46 -22.09
CA ASP A 48 -16.25 -5.85 -22.75
C ASP A 48 -17.26 -4.69 -22.76
N HIS A 49 -17.13 -3.80 -23.74
CA HIS A 49 -18.07 -2.70 -24.01
C HIS A 49 -19.45 -3.18 -24.50
N GLY A 50 -19.57 -4.45 -24.94
CA GLY A 50 -20.82 -5.07 -25.39
C GLY A 50 -21.63 -5.72 -24.26
N GLY A 51 -21.00 -5.95 -23.10
CA GLY A 51 -21.58 -6.67 -21.98
C GLY A 51 -22.84 -6.01 -21.38
N GLU A 52 -23.70 -6.84 -20.78
CA GLU A 52 -24.99 -6.41 -20.23
C GLU A 52 -24.86 -5.25 -19.23
N ALA A 53 -23.82 -5.25 -18.40
CA ALA A 53 -23.56 -4.21 -17.42
C ALA A 53 -23.30 -2.83 -18.08
N VAL A 54 -22.44 -2.78 -19.10
CA VAL A 54 -22.14 -1.56 -19.86
C VAL A 54 -23.39 -1.08 -20.59
N GLN A 55 -24.11 -2.00 -21.24
CA GLN A 55 -25.37 -1.67 -21.92
C GLN A 55 -26.43 -1.15 -20.93
N SER A 56 -26.51 -1.72 -19.73
CA SER A 56 -27.39 -1.20 -18.68
C SER A 56 -26.94 0.18 -18.18
N PHE A 57 -25.65 0.44 -18.06
CA PHE A 57 -25.11 1.76 -17.68
C PHE A 57 -25.47 2.81 -18.74
N ARG A 58 -25.25 2.51 -20.02
CA ARG A 58 -25.61 3.39 -21.16
C ARG A 58 -27.11 3.71 -21.18
N ARG A 59 -27.98 2.70 -21.01
CA ARG A 59 -29.43 2.91 -20.92
C ARG A 59 -29.82 3.85 -19.78
N ARG A 60 -29.17 3.73 -18.61
CA ARG A 60 -29.43 4.61 -17.46
C ARG A 60 -28.95 6.05 -17.70
N LEU A 61 -27.92 6.24 -18.51
CA LEU A 61 -27.47 7.56 -18.96
C LEU A 61 -28.32 8.14 -20.11
N GLY A 62 -29.22 7.34 -20.70
CA GLY A 62 -30.00 7.74 -21.87
C GLY A 62 -29.18 7.85 -23.15
N ILE A 63 -28.02 7.19 -23.22
CA ILE A 63 -27.12 7.23 -24.38
C ILE A 63 -27.59 6.19 -25.41
N PRO A 64 -27.89 6.59 -26.67
CA PRO A 64 -28.23 5.67 -27.74
C PRO A 64 -27.16 4.59 -28.00
N PRO A 65 -27.52 3.43 -28.57
CA PRO A 65 -26.55 2.38 -28.91
C PRO A 65 -25.48 2.83 -29.92
N ASP A 66 -25.84 3.72 -30.84
CA ASP A 66 -24.96 4.16 -31.94
C ASP A 66 -24.04 5.33 -31.56
N ASP A 67 -24.24 5.93 -30.39
CA ASP A 67 -23.38 7.01 -29.89
C ASP A 67 -22.03 6.44 -29.39
N PRO A 68 -20.93 7.23 -29.40
CA PRO A 68 -19.66 6.82 -28.84
C PRO A 68 -19.79 6.30 -27.41
N ASP A 69 -19.06 5.25 -27.06
CA ASP A 69 -19.10 4.72 -25.71
C ASP A 69 -18.46 5.71 -24.73
N PRO A 70 -19.20 6.23 -23.73
CA PRO A 70 -18.64 7.15 -22.74
C PRO A 70 -17.55 6.53 -21.86
N LEU A 71 -17.42 5.20 -21.85
CA LEU A 71 -16.41 4.44 -21.12
C LEU A 71 -15.20 4.09 -21.98
N GLU A 72 -15.23 4.39 -23.28
CA GLU A 72 -14.09 4.17 -24.17
C GLU A 72 -12.89 5.01 -23.70
N THR A 73 -11.79 4.33 -23.43
CA THR A 73 -10.54 4.95 -22.96
C THR A 73 -9.35 4.15 -23.47
N SER A 74 -8.15 4.73 -23.40
CA SER A 74 -6.94 4.06 -23.87
C SER A 74 -6.42 3.02 -22.86
N ASP A 75 -5.68 2.01 -23.35
CA ASP A 75 -4.98 1.04 -22.48
C ASP A 75 -4.03 1.73 -21.52
N SER A 76 -3.36 2.78 -21.99
CA SER A 76 -2.50 3.66 -21.21
C SER A 76 -3.26 4.30 -20.03
N ALA A 77 -4.47 4.83 -20.26
CA ALA A 77 -5.29 5.36 -19.18
C ALA A 77 -5.73 4.29 -18.17
N ARG A 78 -6.10 3.08 -18.65
CA ARG A 78 -6.40 1.93 -17.77
C ARG A 78 -5.18 1.51 -16.94
N GLY A 79 -4.01 1.42 -17.56
CA GLY A 79 -2.75 1.06 -16.88
C GLY A 79 -2.38 2.04 -15.78
N ARG A 80 -2.51 3.35 -16.04
CA ARG A 80 -2.31 4.38 -15.01
C ARG A 80 -3.30 4.25 -13.86
N GLN A 81 -4.57 3.99 -14.14
CA GLN A 81 -5.58 3.79 -13.10
C GLN A 81 -5.30 2.53 -12.27
N ARG A 82 -4.94 1.41 -12.91
CA ARG A 82 -4.53 0.18 -12.21
C ARG A 82 -3.35 0.41 -11.26
N ALA A 83 -2.36 1.20 -11.66
CA ALA A 83 -1.24 1.57 -10.79
C ALA A 83 -1.68 2.37 -9.56
N VAL A 84 -2.60 3.33 -9.73
CA VAL A 84 -3.21 4.09 -8.62
C VAL A 84 -3.96 3.17 -7.66
N ASP A 85 -4.76 2.26 -8.20
CA ASP A 85 -5.58 1.35 -7.40
C ASP A 85 -4.73 0.31 -6.68
N ALA A 86 -3.66 -0.20 -7.30
CA ALA A 86 -2.70 -1.10 -6.66
C ALA A 86 -2.02 -0.45 -5.44
N VAL A 87 -1.53 0.80 -5.60
CA VAL A 87 -0.96 1.57 -4.48
C VAL A 87 -2.00 1.78 -3.37
N SER A 88 -3.24 2.05 -3.75
CA SER A 88 -4.33 2.26 -2.80
C SER A 88 -4.67 1.00 -2.01
N VAL A 89 -4.75 -0.16 -2.67
CA VAL A 89 -5.01 -1.45 -2.03
C VAL A 89 -3.88 -1.81 -1.05
N ARG A 90 -2.61 -1.61 -1.45
CA ARG A 90 -1.45 -1.83 -0.57
C ARG A 90 -1.51 -0.96 0.69
N HIS A 91 -1.82 0.33 0.55
CA HIS A 91 -1.91 1.21 1.72
C HIS A 91 -3.10 0.89 2.60
N HIS A 92 -4.26 0.55 2.03
CA HIS A 92 -5.41 0.10 2.82
C HIS A 92 -5.10 -1.17 3.62
N ALA A 93 -4.35 -2.12 3.04
CA ALA A 93 -3.90 -3.30 3.77
C ALA A 93 -2.98 -2.93 4.93
N ALA A 94 -2.02 -2.02 4.72
CA ALA A 94 -1.13 -1.53 5.76
C ALA A 94 -1.89 -0.79 6.88
N GLU A 95 -2.81 0.11 6.53
CA GLU A 95 -3.62 0.83 7.51
C GLU A 95 -4.51 -0.12 8.31
N THR A 96 -5.10 -1.12 7.66
CA THR A 96 -5.95 -2.13 8.30
C THR A 96 -5.14 -2.94 9.31
N LEU A 97 -3.95 -3.42 8.92
CA LEU A 97 -3.05 -4.14 9.81
C LEU A 97 -2.68 -3.29 11.04
N LEU A 98 -2.23 -2.04 10.83
CA LEU A 98 -1.76 -1.22 11.95
C LEU A 98 -2.90 -0.74 12.86
N ARG A 99 -4.09 -0.43 12.32
CA ARG A 99 -5.25 -0.10 13.17
C ARG A 99 -5.71 -1.31 13.98
N LEU A 100 -5.65 -2.51 13.42
CA LEU A 100 -5.96 -3.74 14.15
C LEU A 100 -4.93 -4.00 15.26
N LEU A 101 -3.63 -3.93 14.97
CA LEU A 101 -2.57 -4.07 15.97
C LEU A 101 -2.68 -3.02 17.07
N TYR A 102 -2.99 -1.77 16.71
CA TYR A 102 -3.24 -0.70 17.68
C TYR A 102 -4.40 -1.06 18.61
N ALA A 103 -5.54 -1.49 18.05
CA ALA A 103 -6.71 -1.86 18.84
C ALA A 103 -6.44 -3.04 19.80
N LEU A 104 -5.58 -3.98 19.41
CA LEU A 104 -5.30 -5.19 20.20
C LEU A 104 -4.16 -5.04 21.20
N ALA A 105 -3.20 -4.15 20.94
CA ALA A 105 -1.96 -4.06 21.72
C ALA A 105 -1.77 -2.72 22.43
N VAL A 106 -2.37 -1.64 21.93
CA VAL A 106 -2.11 -0.27 22.38
C VAL A 106 -3.34 0.37 23.03
N ALA A 107 -4.51 0.21 22.39
CA ALA A 107 -5.72 0.90 22.80
C ALA A 107 -6.18 0.48 24.20
N ALA A 108 -6.53 1.48 25.02
CA ALA A 108 -7.25 1.28 26.27
C ALA A 108 -8.68 1.82 26.11
N PRO A 109 -9.71 1.13 26.62
CA PRO A 109 -11.06 1.68 26.63
C PRO A 109 -11.11 2.97 27.45
N ARG A 110 -12.05 3.86 27.11
CA ARG A 110 -12.30 5.06 27.92
C ARG A 110 -12.81 4.65 29.30
N GLU A 111 -12.69 5.56 30.26
CA GLU A 111 -13.21 5.33 31.61
C GLU A 111 -14.70 4.91 31.53
N ARG A 112 -15.02 3.73 32.07
CA ARG A 112 -16.36 3.11 32.11
C ARG A 112 -16.85 2.44 30.82
N ASP A 113 -16.10 2.51 29.72
CA ASP A 113 -16.42 1.73 28.52
C ASP A 113 -15.93 0.29 28.67
N ALA A 114 -16.77 -0.67 28.28
CA ALA A 114 -16.36 -2.06 28.10
C ALA A 114 -15.37 -2.18 26.92
N THR A 115 -14.50 -3.19 26.97
CA THR A 115 -13.51 -3.42 25.90
C THR A 115 -14.19 -3.97 24.65
N SER A 116 -13.99 -3.30 23.51
CA SER A 116 -14.40 -3.77 22.19
C SER A 116 -13.32 -3.44 21.18
N VAL A 117 -12.93 -4.45 20.38
CA VAL A 117 -11.93 -4.29 19.32
C VAL A 117 -12.48 -3.39 18.22
N TRP A 118 -13.75 -3.53 17.86
CA TRP A 118 -14.35 -2.71 16.81
C TRP A 118 -14.40 -1.23 17.23
N VAL A 119 -14.77 -0.93 18.48
CA VAL A 119 -14.75 0.43 19.00
C VAL A 119 -13.33 0.97 19.09
N ALA A 120 -12.36 0.18 19.55
CA ALA A 120 -10.95 0.60 19.60
C ALA A 120 -10.38 0.95 18.21
N ILE A 121 -10.79 0.23 17.15
CA ILE A 121 -10.45 0.59 15.77
C ILE A 121 -11.14 1.90 15.37
N ALA A 122 -12.43 2.08 15.68
CA ALA A 122 -13.17 3.28 15.33
C ALA A 122 -12.65 4.54 16.05
N ASP A 123 -12.20 4.40 17.30
CA ASP A 123 -11.63 5.46 18.13
C ASP A 123 -10.11 5.65 17.95
N SER A 124 -9.47 4.84 17.10
CA SER A 124 -8.02 4.94 16.88
C SER A 124 -7.62 6.30 16.28
N PRO A 125 -6.39 6.80 16.55
CA PRO A 125 -5.95 8.11 16.08
C PRO A 125 -6.19 8.35 14.59
N MET A 126 -6.52 9.59 14.24
CA MET A 126 -6.72 9.99 12.83
C MET A 126 -5.41 9.97 12.05
N SER A 127 -4.29 10.28 12.71
CA SER A 127 -2.96 10.25 12.12
C SER A 127 -2.44 8.82 12.07
N MET A 128 -2.26 8.27 10.86
CA MET A 128 -1.64 6.95 10.72
C MET A 128 -0.18 6.91 11.18
N LYS A 129 0.50 8.05 11.20
CA LYS A 129 1.85 8.15 11.78
C LYS A 129 1.83 7.87 13.28
N GLU A 130 0.88 8.45 14.01
CA GLU A 130 0.70 8.22 15.46
C GLU A 130 0.33 6.76 15.74
N VAL A 131 -0.57 6.17 14.93
CA VAL A 131 -0.92 4.74 15.04
C VAL A 131 0.31 3.85 14.83
N ALA A 132 1.08 4.11 13.78
CA ALA A 132 2.24 3.31 13.42
C ALA A 132 3.38 3.42 14.44
N GLU A 133 3.66 4.62 14.94
CA GLU A 133 4.66 4.86 15.99
C GLU A 133 4.27 4.17 17.29
N ALA A 134 3.01 4.27 17.72
CA ALA A 134 2.54 3.62 18.94
C ALA A 134 2.55 2.09 18.84
N VAL A 135 2.18 1.53 17.68
CA VAL A 135 2.30 0.08 17.44
C VAL A 135 3.76 -0.35 17.44
N ALA A 136 4.65 0.38 16.77
CA ALA A 136 6.08 0.06 16.74
C ALA A 136 6.69 0.08 18.15
N GLU A 137 6.40 1.11 18.94
CA GLU A 137 6.82 1.20 20.35
C GLU A 137 6.30 0.00 21.15
N ARG A 138 5.00 -0.32 21.00
CA ARG A 138 4.37 -1.40 21.72
C ARG A 138 4.94 -2.78 21.39
N LEU A 139 5.21 -3.07 20.11
CA LEU A 139 5.76 -4.35 19.69
C LEU A 139 7.23 -4.53 20.03
N ASN A 140 7.95 -3.44 20.29
CA ASN A 140 9.34 -3.46 20.77
C ASN A 140 9.45 -3.49 22.31
N ALA A 141 8.34 -3.30 23.03
CA ALA A 141 8.32 -3.43 24.48
C ALA A 141 8.26 -4.91 24.91
N ASP A 142 9.00 -5.27 25.95
CA ASP A 142 8.97 -6.59 26.59
C ASP A 142 7.71 -6.80 27.46
N GLU A 143 6.54 -6.40 26.95
CA GLU A 143 5.25 -6.45 27.65
C GLU A 143 4.19 -7.18 26.82
N PRO A 144 3.28 -7.97 27.42
CA PRO A 144 2.23 -8.70 26.70
C PRO A 144 1.03 -7.81 26.29
N PRO A 145 0.43 -7.99 25.10
CA PRO A 145 0.72 -9.07 24.16
C PRO A 145 1.90 -8.75 23.23
N SER A 146 2.77 -9.74 23.06
CA SER A 146 3.83 -9.77 22.05
C SER A 146 3.26 -10.04 20.65
N PHE A 147 4.03 -9.74 19.59
CA PHE A 147 3.58 -10.02 18.22
C PHE A 147 3.24 -11.50 17.97
N PRO A 148 4.05 -12.50 18.40
CA PRO A 148 3.69 -13.91 18.23
C PRO A 148 2.38 -14.27 18.92
N GLU A 149 2.11 -13.69 20.10
CA GLU A 149 0.81 -13.87 20.75
C GLU A 149 -0.30 -13.29 19.89
N LEU A 150 -0.15 -12.13 19.26
CA LEU A 150 -1.20 -11.56 18.42
C LEU A 150 -1.42 -12.34 17.11
N PHE A 151 -0.39 -12.98 16.59
CA PHE A 151 -0.37 -13.58 15.25
C PHE A 151 -0.64 -15.08 15.22
N LEU A 152 -0.28 -15.82 16.28
CA LEU A 152 -0.39 -17.27 16.32
C LEU A 152 -1.59 -17.75 17.16
N PRO A 153 -2.28 -18.83 16.75
CA PRO A 153 -3.31 -19.46 17.57
C PRO A 153 -2.78 -19.92 18.92
N ILE A 154 -3.64 -19.89 19.95
CA ILE A 154 -3.26 -20.35 21.30
C ILE A 154 -2.92 -21.85 21.26
N GLY A 155 -1.80 -22.21 21.88
CA GLY A 155 -1.39 -23.61 22.06
C GLY A 155 -0.78 -24.26 20.82
N VAL A 156 -0.50 -23.50 19.77
CA VAL A 156 0.21 -24.02 18.60
C VAL A 156 1.69 -24.28 18.94
N GLU A 157 2.21 -25.42 18.51
CA GLU A 157 3.64 -25.72 18.62
C GLU A 157 4.43 -25.01 17.51
N LEU A 158 5.51 -24.33 17.89
CA LEU A 158 6.40 -23.65 16.95
C LEU A 158 7.27 -24.67 16.21
N THR A 159 6.83 -25.02 15.00
CA THR A 159 7.65 -25.75 14.01
C THR A 159 8.55 -24.79 13.24
N ASP A 160 9.60 -25.29 12.58
CA ASP A 160 10.50 -24.47 11.74
C ASP A 160 9.73 -23.68 10.66
N ASN A 161 8.73 -24.30 10.03
CA ASN A 161 7.88 -23.63 9.04
C ASN A 161 7.04 -22.51 9.65
N LEU A 162 6.52 -22.72 10.86
CA LEU A 162 5.73 -21.71 11.55
C LEU A 162 6.60 -20.54 12.03
N GLN A 163 7.83 -20.83 12.47
CA GLN A 163 8.82 -19.81 12.78
C GLN A 163 9.16 -18.99 11.52
N GLY A 164 9.41 -19.63 10.38
CA GLY A 164 9.66 -18.93 9.12
C GLY A 164 8.49 -18.04 8.69
N ALA A 165 7.26 -18.51 8.84
CA ALA A 165 6.06 -17.71 8.58
C ALA A 165 5.91 -16.52 9.54
N LEU A 166 6.25 -16.71 10.83
CA LEU A 166 6.28 -15.65 11.82
C LEU A 166 7.32 -14.58 11.46
N ASP A 167 8.53 -14.98 11.07
CA ASP A 167 9.60 -14.06 10.66
C ASP A 167 9.19 -13.23 9.44
N VAL A 168 8.52 -13.87 8.46
CA VAL A 168 7.95 -13.19 7.29
C VAL A 168 6.85 -12.20 7.71
N ALA A 169 5.96 -12.59 8.62
CA ALA A 169 4.90 -11.72 9.12
C ALA A 169 5.45 -10.49 9.86
N VAL A 170 6.50 -10.67 10.67
CA VAL A 170 7.22 -9.56 11.32
C VAL A 170 7.82 -8.63 10.28
N ALA A 171 8.48 -9.18 9.25
CA ALA A 171 9.08 -8.38 8.18
C ALA A 171 8.03 -7.55 7.42
N TRP A 172 6.87 -8.12 7.09
CA TRP A 172 5.77 -7.40 6.44
C TRP A 172 5.08 -6.39 7.36
N THR A 173 5.01 -6.64 8.66
CA THR A 173 4.51 -5.67 9.65
C THR A 173 5.45 -4.46 9.72
N ASN A 174 6.76 -4.68 9.79
CA ASN A 174 7.76 -3.62 9.76
C ASN A 174 7.72 -2.82 8.44
N HIS A 175 7.49 -3.51 7.33
CA HIS A 175 7.29 -2.86 6.03
C HIS A 175 6.03 -1.99 6.01
N ALA A 176 4.90 -2.47 6.55
CA ALA A 176 3.67 -1.69 6.69
C ALA A 176 3.87 -0.44 7.56
N ILE A 177 4.60 -0.55 8.67
CA ILE A 177 5.02 0.61 9.49
C ILE A 177 5.83 1.59 8.64
N GLY A 178 6.81 1.10 7.88
CA GLY A 178 7.65 1.92 7.00
C GLY A 178 6.85 2.66 5.92
N LEU A 179 5.88 2.00 5.28
CA LEU A 179 5.01 2.61 4.27
C LEU A 179 4.22 3.81 4.82
N LEU A 180 3.81 3.74 6.09
CA LEU A 180 2.95 4.75 6.72
C LEU A 180 3.71 5.86 7.46
N THR A 181 5.00 5.65 7.76
CA THR A 181 5.83 6.59 8.55
C THR A 181 6.97 7.25 7.78
N ARG A 182 7.50 6.64 6.71
CA ARG A 182 8.68 7.16 6.02
C ARG A 182 8.38 8.42 5.21
N ASP A 183 9.01 9.51 5.63
CA ASP A 183 8.89 10.84 5.00
C ASP A 183 9.95 11.09 3.89
N GLU A 184 10.81 10.11 3.57
CA GLU A 184 11.88 10.31 2.57
C GLU A 184 11.38 10.29 1.13
N LEU A 185 10.64 9.24 0.74
CA LEU A 185 9.88 9.17 -0.52
C LEU A 185 8.40 9.56 -0.32
N ALA A 186 8.00 9.83 0.92
CA ALA A 186 6.69 10.32 1.35
C ALA A 186 5.49 9.56 0.74
N VAL A 187 5.60 8.22 0.65
CA VAL A 187 4.61 7.36 -0.01
C VAL A 187 3.20 7.54 0.59
N ASN A 188 3.08 7.62 1.91
CA ASN A 188 1.82 7.89 2.61
C ASN A 188 1.23 9.28 2.26
N THR A 189 2.07 10.28 2.03
CA THR A 189 1.59 11.60 1.55
C THR A 189 1.02 11.48 0.15
N GLY A 190 1.68 10.73 -0.73
CA GLY A 190 1.18 10.39 -2.07
C GLY A 190 -0.17 9.67 -2.00
N PHE A 191 -0.27 8.63 -1.16
CA PHE A 191 -1.51 7.89 -0.96
C PHE A 191 -2.65 8.77 -0.45
N ASN A 192 -2.43 9.65 0.54
CA ASN A 192 -3.46 10.56 1.02
C ASN A 192 -3.98 11.49 -0.10
N LYS A 193 -3.11 11.93 -1.02
CA LYS A 193 -3.52 12.72 -2.19
C LYS A 193 -4.34 11.88 -3.17
N VAL A 194 -3.88 10.65 -3.47
CA VAL A 194 -4.61 9.68 -4.31
C VAL A 194 -6.01 9.42 -3.76
N LYS A 195 -6.15 9.14 -2.46
CA LYS A 195 -7.43 8.86 -1.78
C LYS A 195 -8.46 9.97 -1.97
N HIS A 196 -7.99 11.22 -2.08
CA HIS A 196 -8.85 12.38 -2.28
C HIS A 196 -9.03 12.77 -3.75
N GLY A 197 -8.53 11.97 -4.70
CA GLY A 197 -8.67 12.19 -6.14
C GLY A 197 -8.01 13.47 -6.64
N LEU A 198 -7.06 14.03 -5.90
CA LEU A 198 -6.46 15.35 -6.17
C LEU A 198 -4.93 15.32 -6.01
N SER A 199 -4.25 16.23 -6.70
CA SER A 199 -2.82 16.54 -6.50
C SER A 199 -1.81 15.39 -6.75
N VAL A 200 -2.16 14.42 -7.61
CA VAL A 200 -1.22 13.43 -8.15
C VAL A 200 -1.30 13.45 -9.67
N SER A 201 -0.15 13.45 -10.33
CA SER A 201 -0.02 13.25 -11.77
C SER A 201 0.40 11.81 -12.02
N THR A 202 -0.35 11.11 -12.88
CA THR A 202 0.00 9.77 -13.34
C THR A 202 0.57 9.84 -14.74
N ARG A 203 1.69 9.17 -14.98
CA ARG A 203 2.38 9.15 -16.27
C ARG A 203 2.91 7.75 -16.57
N ASP A 204 2.81 7.33 -17.81
CA ASP A 204 3.36 6.07 -18.34
C ASP A 204 4.10 6.32 -19.66
N ASP A 205 4.31 7.59 -20.01
CA ASP A 205 4.96 8.10 -21.22
C ASP A 205 6.41 8.53 -20.99
N VAL A 206 6.97 8.26 -19.80
CA VAL A 206 8.32 8.66 -19.41
C VAL A 206 9.17 7.44 -19.12
N ARG A 207 10.31 7.35 -19.82
CA ARG A 207 11.36 6.39 -19.52
C ARG A 207 12.65 7.13 -19.12
N VAL A 208 13.23 6.75 -17.98
CA VAL A 208 14.49 7.29 -17.48
C VAL A 208 15.38 6.13 -17.08
N GLU A 209 16.62 6.12 -17.57
CA GLU A 209 17.58 5.05 -17.28
C GLU A 209 18.97 5.62 -17.02
N PHE A 210 19.73 4.98 -16.14
CA PHE A 210 21.15 5.26 -16.00
C PHE A 210 21.95 4.40 -16.96
N MET A 211 22.67 5.07 -17.87
CA MET A 211 23.60 4.43 -18.78
C MET A 211 24.92 4.17 -18.07
N THR A 212 25.42 2.94 -18.15
CA THR A 212 26.69 2.53 -17.52
C THR A 212 27.91 2.83 -18.38
N ALA A 213 27.70 3.18 -19.66
CA ALA A 213 28.74 3.59 -20.60
C ALA A 213 28.39 4.97 -21.22
N PRO A 214 29.40 5.81 -21.56
CA PRO A 214 29.17 7.05 -22.26
C PRO A 214 28.53 6.80 -23.63
N VAL A 215 27.38 7.42 -23.88
CA VAL A 215 26.73 7.38 -25.17
C VAL A 215 27.30 8.52 -26.02
N SER A 216 28.22 8.19 -26.92
CA SER A 216 28.88 9.18 -27.76
C SER A 216 27.98 9.54 -28.94
N ALA A 217 27.16 10.58 -28.77
CA ALA A 217 26.38 11.16 -29.87
C ALA A 217 27.27 12.03 -30.76
N GLY A 218 28.26 11.43 -31.45
CA GLY A 218 29.07 12.14 -32.43
C GLY A 218 28.24 12.59 -33.65
N ASP A 219 27.15 11.88 -33.93
CA ASP A 219 26.21 12.11 -35.03
C ASP A 219 24.77 12.42 -34.57
N GLY A 220 24.56 12.62 -33.27
CA GLY A 220 23.23 12.85 -32.69
C GLY A 220 22.37 11.61 -32.56
N THR A 221 22.93 10.40 -32.67
CA THR A 221 22.20 9.14 -32.50
C THR A 221 22.65 8.34 -31.27
N ILE A 222 21.76 7.51 -30.75
CA ILE A 222 22.03 6.54 -29.69
C ILE A 222 21.52 5.17 -30.18
N PRO A 223 22.37 4.13 -30.23
CA PRO A 223 21.90 2.79 -30.61
C PRO A 223 21.05 2.19 -29.50
N LEU A 224 20.00 1.44 -29.87
CA LEU A 224 19.12 0.77 -28.91
C LEU A 224 19.88 -0.18 -27.98
N SER A 225 20.95 -0.82 -28.49
CA SER A 225 21.83 -1.70 -27.71
C SER A 225 22.52 -1.02 -26.52
N ALA A 226 22.65 0.32 -26.53
CA ALA A 226 23.20 1.05 -25.39
C ALA A 226 22.34 0.89 -24.12
N PHE A 227 21.05 0.60 -24.28
CA PHE A 227 20.10 0.43 -23.17
C PHE A 227 20.05 -1.01 -22.64
N GLU A 228 20.76 -1.98 -23.24
CA GLU A 228 20.78 -3.36 -22.76
C GLU A 228 21.46 -3.51 -21.39
N SER A 229 22.41 -2.61 -21.09
CA SER A 229 23.17 -2.56 -19.83
C SER A 229 22.80 -1.36 -18.96
N SER A 230 21.66 -0.72 -19.22
CA SER A 230 21.18 0.42 -18.43
C SER A 230 20.52 -0.06 -17.14
N VAL A 231 20.38 0.87 -16.19
CA VAL A 231 19.57 0.66 -14.99
C VAL A 231 18.27 1.47 -15.14
N PRO A 232 17.10 0.83 -15.33
CA PRO A 232 15.84 1.55 -15.45
C PRO A 232 15.49 2.22 -14.13
N VAL A 233 15.25 3.53 -14.18
CA VAL A 233 14.76 4.35 -13.07
C VAL A 233 13.26 4.51 -13.17
N PHE A 234 12.77 4.83 -14.37
CA PHE A 234 11.36 4.90 -14.72
C PHE A 234 11.15 4.12 -16.02
N ASP A 235 10.36 3.06 -15.96
CA ASP A 235 10.02 2.15 -17.07
C ASP A 235 8.61 1.55 -16.86
N ARG A 236 7.87 2.14 -15.93
CA ARG A 236 6.56 1.72 -15.41
C ARG A 236 5.73 2.97 -15.10
N PRO A 237 4.40 2.83 -14.89
CA PRO A 237 3.58 3.95 -14.46
C PRO A 237 4.15 4.66 -13.23
N LEU A 238 4.16 5.98 -13.29
CA LEU A 238 4.65 6.87 -12.26
C LEU A 238 3.49 7.58 -11.58
N LEU A 239 3.52 7.66 -10.25
CA LEU A 239 2.68 8.59 -9.49
C LEU A 239 3.55 9.71 -8.95
N THR A 240 3.37 10.91 -9.51
CA THR A 240 4.12 12.10 -9.11
C THR A 240 3.25 13.05 -8.32
N PHE A 241 3.74 13.51 -7.17
CA PHE A 241 3.05 14.48 -6.34
C PHE A 241 4.00 15.52 -5.77
N VAL A 242 3.43 16.69 -5.47
CA VAL A 242 4.13 17.80 -4.82
C VAL A 242 3.75 17.85 -3.35
N TYR A 243 4.75 18.02 -2.49
CA TYR A 243 4.53 18.14 -1.05
C TYR A 243 5.60 19.01 -0.39
N ARG A 244 5.41 19.27 0.91
CA ARG A 244 6.42 19.86 1.79
C ARG A 244 6.66 18.88 2.94
N PRO A 245 7.92 18.52 3.25
CA PRO A 245 8.22 17.66 4.40
C PRO A 245 7.69 18.23 5.72
N THR A 246 7.74 19.56 5.86
CA THR A 246 7.08 20.28 6.96
C THR A 246 6.37 21.52 6.40
N ARG A 247 5.40 22.09 7.14
CA ARG A 247 4.62 23.25 6.67
C ARG A 247 5.47 24.45 6.21
N ARG A 248 6.69 24.61 6.74
CA ARG A 248 7.62 25.71 6.41
C ARG A 248 8.82 25.26 5.56
N ALA A 249 8.87 24.00 5.17
CA ALA A 249 9.93 23.47 4.32
C ALA A 249 9.78 23.93 2.86
N HIS A 250 10.84 23.73 2.09
CA HIS A 250 10.86 23.80 0.63
C HIS A 250 9.83 22.86 -0.03
N LEU A 251 9.51 23.11 -1.31
CA LEU A 251 8.69 22.22 -2.12
C LEU A 251 9.57 21.10 -2.66
N GLU A 252 9.01 19.89 -2.66
CA GLU A 252 9.60 18.70 -3.28
C GLU A 252 8.58 18.05 -4.20
N THR A 253 9.07 17.43 -5.28
CA THR A 253 8.35 16.34 -5.96
C THR A 253 8.81 15.01 -5.40
N ALA A 254 7.88 14.06 -5.33
CA ALA A 254 8.18 12.65 -5.26
C ALA A 254 7.47 11.95 -6.41
N SER A 255 8.19 11.08 -7.11
CA SER A 255 7.69 10.24 -8.20
C SER A 255 7.85 8.79 -7.80
N LEU A 256 6.73 8.10 -7.55
CA LEU A 256 6.71 6.67 -7.23
C LEU A 256 6.74 5.88 -8.52
N ARG A 257 7.68 4.95 -8.66
CA ARG A 257 7.66 3.94 -9.72
C ARG A 257 6.75 2.81 -9.26
N VAL A 258 5.67 2.54 -10.00
CA VAL A 258 4.72 1.49 -9.63
C VAL A 258 4.85 0.29 -10.53
N ASP A 259 5.46 -0.74 -9.98
CA ASP A 259 5.33 -2.11 -10.47
C ASP A 259 4.03 -2.69 -9.90
N ILE A 260 3.02 -2.85 -10.76
CA ILE A 260 1.65 -3.17 -10.34
C ILE A 260 1.62 -4.52 -9.63
N GLU A 261 2.21 -5.53 -10.25
CA GLU A 261 2.23 -6.91 -9.76
C GLU A 261 2.96 -7.00 -8.42
N THR A 262 4.13 -6.36 -8.32
CA THR A 262 4.89 -6.30 -7.06
C THR A 262 4.09 -5.60 -5.97
N THR A 263 3.44 -4.47 -6.30
CA THR A 263 2.61 -3.71 -5.35
C THR A 263 1.42 -4.53 -4.85
N LEU A 264 0.84 -5.37 -5.72
CA LEU A 264 -0.26 -6.28 -5.35
C LEU A 264 0.23 -7.46 -4.50
N VAL A 265 1.44 -7.98 -4.73
CA VAL A 265 2.07 -8.97 -3.84
C VAL A 265 2.30 -8.36 -2.45
N GLU A 266 2.81 -7.13 -2.36
CA GLU A 266 2.94 -6.42 -1.08
C GLU A 266 1.58 -6.32 -0.36
N ALA A 267 0.53 -5.93 -1.08
CA ALA A 267 -0.82 -5.84 -0.52
C ALA A 267 -1.30 -7.19 0.02
N TRP A 268 -1.15 -8.27 -0.76
CA TRP A 268 -1.57 -9.61 -0.35
C TRP A 268 -0.84 -10.08 0.91
N MET A 269 0.49 -9.95 0.95
CA MET A 269 1.29 -10.39 2.10
C MET A 269 0.87 -9.65 3.38
N ILE A 270 0.65 -8.33 3.32
CA ILE A 270 0.18 -7.55 4.45
C ILE A 270 -1.24 -7.96 4.86
N SER A 271 -2.13 -8.21 3.90
CA SER A 271 -3.51 -8.66 4.16
C SER A 271 -3.57 -10.03 4.82
N VAL A 272 -2.65 -10.96 4.50
CA VAL A 272 -2.55 -12.26 5.18
C VAL A 272 -2.17 -12.07 6.65
N VAL A 273 -1.21 -11.18 6.95
CA VAL A 273 -0.85 -10.86 8.34
C VAL A 273 -2.05 -10.28 9.10
N ALA A 274 -2.77 -9.32 8.49
CA ALA A 274 -3.97 -8.76 9.09
C ALA A 274 -5.05 -9.82 9.33
N GLY A 275 -5.27 -10.73 8.37
CA GLY A 275 -6.22 -11.83 8.50
C GLY A 275 -5.85 -12.80 9.63
N ALA A 276 -4.58 -13.14 9.79
CA ALA A 276 -4.10 -14.01 10.87
C ALA A 276 -4.30 -13.37 12.25
N VAL A 277 -3.87 -12.12 12.41
CA VAL A 277 -4.07 -11.36 13.67
C VAL A 277 -5.55 -11.25 14.01
N PHE A 278 -6.39 -10.98 13.01
CA PHE A 278 -7.83 -10.86 13.18
C PHE A 278 -8.48 -12.19 13.61
N ALA A 279 -8.13 -13.30 12.95
CA ALA A 279 -8.65 -14.62 13.27
C ALA A 279 -8.25 -15.05 14.69
N VAL A 280 -7.00 -14.79 15.10
CA VAL A 280 -6.52 -15.08 16.47
C VAL A 280 -7.27 -14.24 17.50
N ALA A 281 -7.45 -12.94 17.25
CA ALA A 281 -8.22 -12.08 18.14
C ALA A 281 -9.69 -12.53 18.28
N GLY A 282 -10.34 -12.89 17.17
CA GLY A 282 -11.70 -13.40 17.17
C GLY A 282 -11.83 -14.71 17.96
N ARG A 283 -10.93 -15.67 17.73
CA ARG A 283 -10.91 -16.96 18.46
C ARG A 283 -10.62 -16.80 19.95
N ARG A 284 -9.83 -15.81 20.34
CA ARG A 284 -9.63 -15.45 21.76
C ARG A 284 -10.90 -14.88 22.39
N ARG A 285 -11.59 -14.00 21.67
CA ARG A 285 -12.81 -13.36 22.17
C ARG A 285 -13.98 -14.34 22.25
N PHE A 286 -14.08 -15.25 21.28
CA PHE A 286 -15.17 -16.21 21.12
C PHE A 286 -14.65 -17.63 20.80
N PRO A 287 -14.16 -18.38 21.80
CA PRO A 287 -13.56 -19.70 21.57
C PRO A 287 -14.47 -20.72 20.87
N GLU A 288 -15.78 -20.65 21.17
CA GLU A 288 -16.80 -21.56 20.63
C GLU A 288 -17.56 -20.97 19.42
N GLY A 289 -17.07 -19.87 18.81
CA GLY A 289 -17.75 -19.23 17.68
C GLY A 289 -17.54 -19.98 16.35
N ASP A 290 -18.60 -20.56 15.79
CA ASP A 290 -18.49 -21.31 14.53
C ASP A 290 -18.37 -20.40 13.28
N ASP A 291 -18.95 -19.20 13.32
CA ASP A 291 -19.00 -18.25 12.18
C ASP A 291 -17.86 -17.22 12.16
N LEU A 292 -16.72 -17.52 12.79
CA LEU A 292 -15.57 -16.60 12.84
C LEU A 292 -14.69 -16.71 11.59
N ALA A 293 -13.98 -15.63 11.26
CA ALA A 293 -12.96 -15.63 10.22
C ALA A 293 -11.99 -16.81 10.35
N SER A 294 -11.72 -17.48 9.23
CA SER A 294 -10.78 -18.59 9.17
C SER A 294 -9.34 -18.09 9.31
N PHE A 295 -8.52 -18.85 10.03
CA PHE A 295 -7.08 -18.60 10.09
C PHE A 295 -6.47 -18.87 8.70
N PRO A 296 -5.76 -17.89 8.11
CA PRO A 296 -5.27 -18.03 6.74
C PRO A 296 -4.08 -18.99 6.66
N LEU A 297 -3.83 -19.50 5.45
CA LEU A 297 -2.57 -20.17 5.15
C LEU A 297 -1.43 -19.14 5.24
N LEU A 298 -0.41 -19.44 6.04
CA LEU A 298 0.71 -18.53 6.24
C LEU A 298 1.82 -18.78 5.20
N PRO A 299 2.21 -17.78 4.41
CA PRO A 299 3.34 -17.89 3.51
C PRO A 299 4.67 -17.87 4.29
N ILE A 300 5.63 -18.67 3.84
CA ILE A 300 7.03 -18.67 4.33
C ILE A 300 7.95 -17.77 3.50
N GLY A 301 7.37 -16.95 2.61
CA GLY A 301 8.08 -15.98 1.79
C GLY A 301 7.21 -15.47 0.63
N PRO A 302 7.66 -14.43 -0.09
CA PRO A 302 8.92 -13.71 0.13
C PRO A 302 8.84 -12.71 1.29
N THR A 303 9.98 -12.35 1.88
CA THR A 303 10.08 -11.13 2.72
C THR A 303 10.11 -9.88 1.82
N PRO A 304 9.83 -8.67 2.36
CA PRO A 304 10.00 -7.42 1.61
C PRO A 304 11.40 -7.30 0.98
N ASP A 305 12.44 -7.68 1.73
CA ASP A 305 13.84 -7.67 1.26
C ASP A 305 14.16 -8.73 0.20
N GLN A 306 13.34 -9.76 0.05
CA GLN A 306 13.48 -10.72 -1.06
C GLN A 306 12.73 -10.22 -2.30
N LEU A 307 11.57 -9.59 -2.09
CA LEU A 307 10.72 -9.09 -3.17
C LEU A 307 11.25 -7.81 -3.82
N LEU A 308 11.72 -6.85 -3.01
CA LEU A 308 12.00 -5.48 -3.44
C LEU A 308 13.50 -5.17 -3.62
N ARG A 309 14.38 -6.13 -3.33
CA ARG A 309 15.84 -5.89 -3.35
C ARG A 309 16.31 -5.43 -4.73
N GLY A 310 17.02 -4.31 -4.74
CA GLY A 310 17.55 -3.71 -5.96
C GLY A 310 16.50 -2.98 -6.81
N SER A 311 15.22 -3.06 -6.45
CA SER A 311 14.16 -2.35 -7.16
C SER A 311 14.20 -0.86 -6.86
N VAL A 312 14.09 -0.06 -7.92
CA VAL A 312 13.83 1.38 -7.81
C VAL A 312 12.39 1.57 -7.33
N LEU A 313 12.21 2.29 -6.23
CA LEU A 313 10.89 2.61 -5.65
C LEU A 313 10.38 3.96 -6.15
N GLY A 314 11.29 4.87 -6.50
CA GLY A 314 10.94 6.19 -6.96
C GLY A 314 12.08 7.18 -6.85
N MET A 315 11.75 8.46 -7.03
CA MET A 315 12.70 9.55 -6.99
C MET A 315 12.11 10.72 -6.19
N ARG A 316 12.99 11.48 -5.55
CA ARG A 316 12.69 12.79 -4.99
C ARG A 316 13.49 13.86 -5.71
N ALA A 317 12.92 15.05 -5.88
CA ALA A 317 13.65 16.25 -6.29
C ALA A 317 13.10 17.50 -5.59
N PRO A 318 13.95 18.39 -5.05
CA PRO A 318 13.52 19.69 -4.59
C PRO A 318 13.09 20.56 -5.78
N ILE A 319 11.96 21.26 -5.64
CA ILE A 319 11.44 22.23 -6.61
C ILE A 319 11.91 23.65 -6.25
N THR A 320 11.97 23.95 -4.95
CA THR A 320 12.47 25.23 -4.42
C THR A 320 13.70 24.99 -3.58
N GLU A 321 14.50 26.04 -3.37
CA GLU A 321 15.73 26.01 -2.58
C GLU A 321 15.56 25.20 -1.27
N PRO A 322 16.35 24.13 -1.07
CA PRO A 322 16.24 23.29 0.13
C PRO A 322 16.51 24.09 1.41
N THR A 323 15.49 24.16 2.27
CA THR A 323 15.61 24.78 3.61
C THR A 323 15.99 23.77 4.70
N ILE A 324 16.15 22.49 4.33
CA ILE A 324 16.48 21.38 5.22
C ILE A 324 17.61 20.58 4.57
N SER A 325 18.67 20.23 5.32
CA SER A 325 19.79 19.43 4.84
C SER A 325 19.39 17.98 4.53
N GLY A 326 20.13 17.31 3.64
CA GLY A 326 19.92 15.89 3.29
C GLY A 326 18.68 15.63 2.42
N ARG A 327 18.15 16.68 1.78
CA ARG A 327 16.98 16.61 0.90
C ARG A 327 17.31 16.93 -0.55
N GLU A 328 18.52 16.56 -0.97
CA GLU A 328 18.89 16.60 -2.38
C GLU A 328 18.02 15.66 -3.24
N SER A 329 18.07 15.90 -4.56
CA SER A 329 17.52 14.96 -5.53
C SER A 329 18.17 13.60 -5.41
N GLY A 330 17.41 12.54 -5.66
CA GLY A 330 17.97 11.21 -5.70
C GLY A 330 16.93 10.13 -5.93
N VAL A 331 17.43 8.91 -6.16
CA VAL A 331 16.63 7.72 -6.41
C VAL A 331 16.59 6.87 -5.16
N PHE A 332 15.40 6.38 -4.85
CA PHE A 332 15.16 5.45 -3.77
C PHE A 332 15.17 4.03 -4.31
N PHE A 333 16.02 3.22 -3.70
CA PHE A 333 15.97 1.77 -3.78
C PHE A 333 15.40 1.23 -2.46
N HIS A 334 14.96 -0.01 -2.46
CA HIS A 334 14.57 -0.65 -1.21
C HIS A 334 15.75 -0.73 -0.24
N GLY A 335 15.66 0.02 0.86
CA GLY A 335 16.68 0.09 1.91
C GLY A 335 17.81 1.10 1.69
N SER A 336 17.84 1.85 0.58
CA SER A 336 18.90 2.84 0.33
C SER A 336 18.45 4.02 -0.54
N PHE A 337 19.09 5.16 -0.32
CA PHE A 337 18.93 6.37 -1.13
C PHE A 337 20.23 6.69 -1.86
N GLN A 338 20.14 6.96 -3.16
CA GLN A 338 21.28 7.39 -3.97
C GLN A 338 21.07 8.84 -4.41
N PRO A 339 21.84 9.81 -3.88
CA PRO A 339 21.76 11.20 -4.31
C PRO A 339 22.22 11.35 -5.76
N ILE A 340 21.60 12.29 -6.47
CA ILE A 340 21.86 12.60 -7.88
C ILE A 340 22.02 14.11 -8.03
N GLN A 341 23.08 14.51 -8.74
CA GLN A 341 23.28 15.89 -9.17
C GLN A 341 22.94 16.01 -10.65
N PHE A 342 22.14 17.01 -10.99
CA PHE A 342 21.76 17.32 -12.36
C PHE A 342 22.61 18.49 -12.86
N TYR A 343 23.43 18.23 -13.89
CA TYR A 343 24.21 19.25 -14.59
C TYR A 343 23.45 19.67 -15.84
N PHE A 344 22.51 20.60 -15.69
CA PHE A 344 21.62 21.03 -16.76
C PHE A 344 22.35 21.70 -17.93
N GLU A 345 23.56 22.20 -17.71
CA GLU A 345 24.45 22.74 -18.73
C GLU A 345 24.95 21.68 -19.73
N ASN A 346 24.85 20.39 -19.41
CA ASN A 346 25.35 19.27 -20.23
C ASN A 346 24.23 18.45 -20.88
N VAL A 347 23.03 19.02 -21.03
CA VAL A 347 21.89 18.33 -21.65
C VAL A 347 22.12 18.20 -23.16
N MET A 348 21.99 16.98 -23.67
CA MET A 348 22.05 16.66 -25.09
C MET A 348 20.74 16.02 -25.53
N SER A 349 20.36 16.25 -26.79
CA SER A 349 19.24 15.57 -27.45
C SER A 349 19.79 14.66 -28.55
N ALA A 350 19.29 13.43 -28.60
CA ALA A 350 19.69 12.44 -29.61
C ALA A 350 18.48 11.59 -30.02
N VAL A 351 18.57 10.98 -31.21
CA VAL A 351 17.55 10.07 -31.74
C VAL A 351 17.97 8.62 -31.47
N ILE A 352 17.05 7.82 -30.92
CA ILE A 352 17.29 6.38 -30.73
C ILE A 352 17.15 5.69 -32.10
N THR A 353 18.14 4.89 -32.46
CA THR A 353 18.17 4.12 -33.71
C THR A 353 18.36 2.64 -33.41
N GLU A 354 17.92 1.74 -34.30
CA GLU A 354 18.03 0.30 -34.07
C GLU A 354 19.47 -0.20 -33.96
N GLY A 355 20.45 0.56 -34.48
CA GLY A 355 21.88 0.24 -34.39
C GLY A 355 22.32 -0.77 -35.44
#